data_AF-A0A0F9PIF0-F1
#
_entry.id   AF-A0A0F9PIF0-F1
#
_cell.length_a   1.000
_cell.length_b   1.000
_cell.length_c   1.000
_cell.angle_alpha   90.00
_cell.angle_beta   90.00
_cell.angle_gamma   90.00
#
_symmetry.space_group_name_H-M   'P 1'
#
loop_
_entity.id
_entity.type
_entity.pdbx_description
1 polymer ?
#
loop_
_entity_poly.entity_id
_entity_poly.type
_entity_poly.pdbx_seq_one_letter_code
_entity_poly.pdbx_strand_id
1 'polypeptide(L)' 'MGFREWLREFLVKGPYENQTDMADAFKVTQPTISFWLSGHSTPDLDSCGHISEVTTKSVTDIYEMVRQDARETSTA' A
#
# COMPACT_ATOMS: atom_id res chain seq x y z
N MET A 1 9.24 -8.16 3.45
CA MET A 1 8.12 -7.40 4.03
C MET A 1 7.14 -7.19 2.90
N GLY A 2 5.95 -7.77 3.03
CA GLY A 2 4.89 -7.62 2.04
C GLY A 2 4.31 -6.20 2.02
N PHE A 3 3.61 -5.87 0.95
CA PHE A 3 2.97 -4.57 0.77
C PHE A 3 2.00 -4.22 1.92
N ARG A 4 1.21 -5.17 2.43
CA ARG A 4 0.24 -4.86 3.51
C ARG A 4 0.90 -4.57 4.83
N GLU A 5 1.96 -5.32 5.14
CA GLU A 5 2.75 -5.09 6.34
C GLU A 5 3.40 -3.70 6.27
N TRP A 6 4.04 -3.38 5.14
CA TRP A 6 4.61 -2.06 4.90
C TRP A 6 3.55 -0.96 5.00
N LEU A 7 2.40 -1.12 4.35
CA LEU A 7 1.31 -0.14 4.35
C LEU A 7 0.76 0.09 5.76
N ARG A 8 0.62 -0.99 6.56
CA ARG A 8 0.18 -0.90 7.96
C ARG A 8 1.22 -0.17 8.82
N GLU A 9 2.50 -0.49 8.68
CA GLU A 9 3.55 0.23 9.39
C GLU A 9 3.60 1.70 9.00
N PHE A 10 3.43 1.99 7.70
CA PHE A 10 3.44 3.35 7.19
C PHE A 10 2.23 4.16 7.67
N LEU A 11 1.07 3.53 7.87
CA LEU A 11 -0.09 4.17 8.47
C LEU A 11 0.11 4.46 9.97
N VAL A 12 0.81 3.59 10.70
CA VAL A 12 1.00 3.73 12.16
C VAL A 12 2.17 4.64 12.51
N LYS A 13 3.26 4.58 11.75
CA LYS A 13 4.53 5.25 12.04
C LYS A 13 4.85 6.40 11.07
N GLY A 14 4.10 6.50 9.98
CA GLY A 14 4.31 7.51 8.95
C GLY A 14 3.62 8.84 9.27
N PRO A 15 3.54 9.73 8.27
CA PRO A 15 3.06 11.10 8.47
C PRO A 15 1.52 11.23 8.49
N TYR A 16 0.78 10.13 8.32
CA TYR A 16 -0.68 10.16 8.18
C TYR A 16 -1.37 9.89 9.52
N GLU A 17 -2.37 10.69 9.87
CA GLU A 17 -3.13 10.50 11.11
C GLU A 17 -4.13 9.34 10.99
N ASN A 18 -4.67 9.10 9.78
CA ASN A 18 -5.65 8.06 9.52
C ASN A 18 -5.65 7.59 8.05
N GLN A 19 -6.49 6.60 7.74
CA GLN A 19 -6.59 6.02 6.40
C GLN A 19 -7.13 7.01 5.34
N THR A 20 -7.93 7.99 5.74
CA THR A 20 -8.46 9.02 4.84
C THR A 20 -7.36 9.94 4.35
N ASP A 21 -6.48 10.39 5.26
CA ASP A 21 -5.35 11.26 4.88
C ASP A 21 -4.36 10.52 3.97
N MET A 22 -4.11 9.24 4.27
CA MET A 22 -3.29 8.38 3.40
C MET A 22 -3.95 8.20 2.02
N ALA A 23 -5.27 8.02 1.97
CA ALA A 23 -5.99 7.86 0.72
C ALA A 23 -5.91 9.13 -0.16
N ASP A 24 -6.05 10.31 0.45
CA ASP A 24 -5.90 11.59 -0.26
C ASP A 24 -4.48 11.75 -0.85
N ALA A 25 -3.46 11.39 -0.08
CA ALA A 25 -2.08 11.42 -0.54
C ALA A 25 -1.83 10.44 -1.69
N PHE A 26 -2.40 9.24 -1.62
CA PHE A 26 -2.27 8.21 -2.66
C PHE A 26 -3.25 8.37 -3.82
N LYS A 27 -4.08 9.43 -3.81
CA LYS A 27 -5.11 9.70 -4.83
C LYS A 27 -6.10 8.56 -5.03
N VAL A 28 -6.42 7.84 -3.95
CA VAL A 28 -7.43 6.79 -3.92
C VAL A 28 -8.53 7.11 -2.92
N THR A 29 -9.54 6.25 -2.86
CA THR A 29 -10.59 6.37 -1.83
C THR A 29 -10.16 5.67 -0.54
N GLN A 30 -10.64 6.15 0.62
CA GLN A 30 -10.35 5.50 1.91
C GLN A 30 -10.73 4.00 1.93
N PRO A 31 -11.86 3.56 1.34
CA PRO A 31 -12.17 2.13 1.23
C PRO A 31 -11.09 1.32 0.48
N THR A 32 -10.46 1.92 -0.53
CA THR A 32 -9.35 1.30 -1.25
C THR A 32 -8.18 0.96 -0.32
N ILE A 33 -7.80 1.88 0.57
CA ILE A 33 -6.75 1.64 1.58
C ILE A 33 -7.15 0.50 2.52
N SER A 34 -8.40 0.47 2.96
CA SER A 34 -8.90 -0.61 3.82
C SER A 34 -8.86 -1.97 3.11
N PHE A 35 -9.19 -2.04 1.82
CA PHE A 35 -9.13 -3.27 1.04
C PHE A 35 -7.70 -3.75 0.78
N TRP A 36 -6.77 -2.82 0.59
CA TRP A 36 -5.35 -3.16 0.53
C TRP A 36 -4.88 -3.74 1.86
N LEU A 37 -5.15 -3.08 2.98
CA LEU A 37 -4.75 -3.55 4.31
C LEU A 37 -5.33 -4.92 4.70
N SER A 38 -6.53 -5.26 4.22
CA SER A 38 -7.13 -6.58 4.42
C SER A 38 -6.66 -7.64 3.42
N GLY A 39 -6.02 -7.22 2.32
CA GLY A 39 -5.61 -8.10 1.22
C GLY A 39 -6.75 -8.54 0.32
N HIS A 40 -7.87 -7.80 0.34
CA HIS A 40 -8.97 -8.03 -0.60
C HIS A 40 -8.62 -7.54 -2.02
N SER A 41 -7.76 -6.53 -2.13
CA SER A 41 -7.22 -6.04 -3.39
C SER A 41 -5.77 -5.58 -3.23
N THR A 42 -5.12 -5.30 -4.36
CA THR A 42 -3.76 -4.73 -4.42
C THR A 42 -3.79 -3.46 -5.25
N PRO A 43 -2.83 -2.52 -5.07
CA PRO A 43 -2.74 -1.34 -5.91
C PRO A 43 -2.50 -1.74 -7.37
N ASP A 44 -3.11 -1.00 -8.29
CA ASP A 44 -2.80 -1.07 -9.72
C ASP A 44 -1.59 -0.20 -10.05
N LEU A 45 -1.21 -0.14 -11.33
CA LEU A 45 -0.02 0.59 -11.78
C LEU A 45 -0.10 2.09 -11.49
N ASP A 46 -1.29 2.68 -11.67
CA ASP A 46 -1.55 4.10 -11.44
C ASP A 46 -1.42 4.44 -9.94
N SER A 47 -2.06 3.62 -9.10
CA SER A 47 -1.93 3.70 -7.65
C SER A 47 -0.48 3.54 -7.19
N CYS A 48 0.29 2.61 -7.79
CA CYS A 48 1.70 2.45 -7.48
C CYS A 48 2.52 3.69 -7.86
N GLY A 49 2.16 4.36 -8.96
CA GLY A 49 2.73 5.65 -9.36
C GLY A 49 2.53 6.71 -8.30
N HIS A 50 1.27 6.94 -7.89
CA HIS A 50 0.94 7.93 -6.86
C HIS A 50 1.60 7.63 -5.51
N ILE A 51 1.62 6.36 -5.08
CA ILE A 51 2.34 5.95 -3.88
C ILE A 51 3.84 6.26 -4.02
N SER A 52 4.44 6.02 -5.18
CA SER A 52 5.86 6.31 -5.41
C SER A 52 6.18 7.80 -5.37
N GLU A 53 5.26 8.66 -5.83
CA GLU A 53 5.45 10.12 -5.82
C GLU A 53 5.49 10.72 -4.41
N VAL A 54 4.66 10.19 -3.49
CA VAL A 54 4.53 10.73 -2.13
C VAL A 54 5.32 9.95 -1.08
N THR A 55 5.99 8.87 -1.48
CA THR A 55 6.85 8.07 -0.60
C THR A 55 8.27 8.00 -1.15
N THR A 56 9.21 7.51 -0.35
CA THR A 56 10.59 7.28 -0.81
C THR A 56 10.75 5.95 -1.56
N LYS A 57 9.65 5.24 -1.87
CA LYS A 57 9.68 3.95 -2.55
C LYS A 57 9.57 4.15 -4.06
N SER A 58 10.36 3.41 -4.82
CA SER A 58 10.17 3.36 -6.27
C SER A 58 8.93 2.53 -6.62
N VAL A 59 8.32 2.80 -7.79
CA VAL A 59 7.22 1.97 -8.34
C VAL A 59 7.62 0.50 -8.39
N THR A 60 8.87 0.20 -8.77
CA THR A 60 9.40 -1.17 -8.82
C THR A 60 9.43 -1.81 -7.43
N ASP A 61 9.89 -1.09 -6.40
CA ASP A 61 9.89 -1.61 -5.02
C ASP A 61 8.47 -1.89 -4.54
N ILE A 62 7.52 -1.00 -4.84
CA ILE A 62 6.11 -1.18 -4.48
C ILE A 62 5.55 -2.44 -5.14
N TYR A 63 5.84 -2.64 -6.43
CA TYR A 63 5.39 -3.82 -7.16
C TYR A 63 5.98 -5.11 -6.59
N GLU A 64 7.27 -5.13 -6.26
CA GLU A 64 7.90 -6.31 -5.64
C GLU A 64 7.34 -6.59 -4.23
N MET A 65 7.03 -5.54 -3.45
CA MET A 65 6.33 -5.71 -2.16
C MET A 65 4.93 -6.33 -2.33
N VAL A 66 4.17 -5.90 -3.35
CA VAL A 66 2.85 -6.48 -3.67
C VAL A 66 2.99 -7.94 -4.08
N ARG A 67 4.00 -8.25 -4.90
CA ARG A 67 4.29 -9.62 -5.34
C ARG A 67 4.70 -10.54 -4.20
N GLN A 68 5.51 -10.03 -3.25
CA GLN A 68 5.90 -10.78 -2.04
C GLN A 68 4.68 -11.07 -1.17
N ASP A 69 3.81 -10.09 -0.97
CA ASP A 69 2.59 -10.24 -0.16
C ASP A 69 1.67 -11.35 -0.67
N ALA A 70 1.47 -11.42 -2.00
CA ALA A 70 0.66 -12.49 -2.63
C ALA A 70 1.27 -13.90 -2.49
N ARG A 71 2.60 -14.00 -2.38
CA ARG A 71 3.29 -15.28 -2.15
C ARG A 71 3.15 -15.73 -0.71
N GLU A 72 3.23 -14.81 0.25
CA GLU A 72 3.09 -15.10 1.68
C GLU A 72 1.67 -15.59 2.01
N THR A 73 0.62 -15.04 1.40
CA THR A 73 -0.76 -15.54 1.56
C THR A 73 -1.05 -16.88 0.92
N SER A 74 -0.27 -17.28 -0.09
CA SER A 74 -0.44 -18.58 -0.75
C SER A 74 0.24 -19.73 0.01
N THR A 75 1.03 -19.42 1.05
CA THR A 75 1.84 -20.41 1.79
C THR A 75 1.39 -20.59 3.25
N ALA A 76 0.28 -19.96 3.64
CA ALA A 76 -0.27 -19.95 5.00
C ALA A 76 -1.56 -20.77 5.14
#